data_AF-A0A4Z1A9K1-F1
#
_entry.id   AF-A0A4Z1A9K1-F1
#
_cell.length_a   1.000
_cell.length_b   1.000
_cell.length_c   1.000
_cell.angle_alpha   90.00
_cell.angle_beta   90.00
_cell.angle_gamma   90.00
#
_symmetry.space_group_name_H-M   'P 1'
#
loop_
_entity.id
_entity.type
_entity.pdbx_description
1 polymer ?
#
loop_
_entity_poly.entity_id
_entity_poly.type
_entity_poly.pdbx_seq_one_letter_code
_entity_poly.pdbx_strand_id
1 'polypeptide(L)'
;MRPLVVSIIFPILFLSQCSKTSSSYEACERADLDYLACSLVVYQSYSYCSERSSAVTGSTETKASAKFQCDAERLIGSYLCEDIKKKTCGTK
;
A
#
# COMPACT_ATOMS: atom_id res chain seq x y z
N MET A 1 -5.60 43.72 -32.92
CA MET A 1 -6.40 42.78 -32.09
C MET A 1 -6.05 41.29 -32.30
N ARG A 2 -4.98 40.93 -33.03
CA ARG A 2 -4.57 39.52 -33.26
C ARG A 2 -3.59 38.89 -32.23
N PRO A 3 -2.71 39.62 -31.51
CA PRO A 3 -1.73 38.95 -30.64
C PRO A 3 -2.32 38.49 -29.29
N LEU A 4 -3.43 39.11 -28.87
CA LEU A 4 -4.06 38.84 -27.56
C LEU A 4 -4.76 37.47 -27.53
N VAL A 5 -5.27 37.01 -28.67
CA VAL A 5 -5.94 35.70 -28.79
C VAL A 5 -4.92 34.55 -28.74
N VAL A 6 -3.76 34.71 -29.39
CA VAL A 6 -2.68 33.70 -29.37
C VAL A 6 -2.07 33.56 -27.98
N SER A 7 -1.93 34.66 -27.24
CA SER A 7 -1.36 34.68 -25.89
C SER A 7 -2.25 34.00 -24.83
N ILE A 8 -3.56 33.89 -25.07
CA ILE A 8 -4.52 33.23 -24.17
C ILE A 8 -4.71 31.75 -24.53
N ILE A 9 -4.66 31.41 -25.82
CA ILE A 9 -4.86 30.02 -26.28
C ILE A 9 -3.67 29.12 -25.91
N PHE A 10 -2.45 29.64 -25.94
CA PHE A 10 -1.23 28.87 -25.66
C PHE A 10 -1.18 28.28 -24.23
N PRO A 11 -1.46 29.03 -23.14
CA PRO A 11 -1.47 28.45 -21.79
C PRO A 11 -2.61 27.44 -21.57
N ILE A 12 -3.76 27.61 -22.22
CA ILE A 12 -4.91 26.68 -22.10
C ILE A 12 -4.59 25.33 -22.75
N LEU A 13 -3.88 25.34 -23.88
CA LEU A 13 -3.42 24.12 -24.54
C LEU A 13 -2.31 23.40 -23.75
N PHE A 14 -1.45 24.14 -23.04
CA PHE A 14 -0.44 23.55 -22.16
C PHE A 14 -1.03 22.95 -20.88
N LEU A 15 -2.03 23.60 -20.26
CA LEU A 15 -2.75 23.09 -19.09
C LEU A 15 -3.55 21.81 -19.40
N SER A 16 -4.10 21.69 -20.61
CA SER A 16 -4.85 20.50 -21.02
C SER A 16 -3.98 19.28 -21.36
N GLN A 17 -2.67 19.47 -21.60
CA GLN A 17 -1.72 18.39 -21.80
C GLN A 17 -1.10 17.85 -20.50
N CYS A 18 -1.12 18.64 -19.41
CA CYS A 18 -0.66 18.19 -18.08
C CYS A 18 -1.69 17.37 -17.29
N SER A 19 -2.93 17.24 -17.75
CA SER A 19 -4.03 16.66 -16.95
C SER A 19 -4.33 15.18 -17.24
N LYS A 20 -3.38 14.41 -17.77
CA LYS A 20 -3.59 12.98 -18.07
C LYS A 20 -2.42 12.11 -17.64
N THR A 21 -2.22 11.98 -16.33
CA THR A 21 -1.82 10.68 -15.81
C THR A 21 -2.93 9.69 -16.21
N SER A 22 -2.57 8.53 -16.77
CA SER A 22 -3.57 7.54 -17.13
C SER A 22 -4.35 7.15 -15.87
N SER A 23 -5.64 6.80 -16.01
CA SER A 23 -6.42 6.31 -14.86
C SER A 23 -5.77 5.11 -14.17
N SER A 24 -4.98 4.32 -14.91
CA SER A 24 -4.14 3.24 -14.38
C SER A 24 -2.99 3.73 -13.49
N TYR A 25 -2.43 4.92 -13.76
CA TYR A 25 -1.36 5.50 -12.95
C TYR A 25 -1.90 6.02 -11.62
N GLU A 26 -3.00 6.78 -11.66
CA GLU A 26 -3.66 7.27 -10.43
C GLU A 26 -4.16 6.11 -9.56
N ALA A 27 -4.70 5.05 -10.19
CA ALA A 27 -5.11 3.84 -9.48
C ALA A 27 -3.92 3.14 -8.80
N CYS A 28 -2.75 3.11 -9.44
CA CYS A 28 -1.56 2.49 -8.86
C CYS A 28 -0.94 3.34 -7.75
N GLU A 29 -0.94 4.67 -7.88
CA GLU A 29 -0.50 5.57 -6.81
C GLU A 29 -1.40 5.43 -5.56
N ARG A 30 -2.71 5.27 -5.76
CA ARG A 30 -3.65 4.97 -4.67
C ARG A 30 -3.38 3.59 -4.06
N ALA A 31 -3.09 2.59 -4.89
CA ALA A 31 -2.73 1.24 -4.44
C ALA A 31 -1.43 1.21 -3.61
N ASP A 32 -0.48 2.11 -3.88
CA ASP A 32 0.71 2.28 -3.06
C ASP A 32 0.37 2.79 -1.66
N LEU A 33 -0.55 3.75 -1.55
CA LEU A 33 -1.05 4.23 -0.25
C LEU A 33 -1.81 3.13 0.49
N ASP A 34 -2.66 2.37 -0.21
CA ASP A 34 -3.38 1.24 0.37
C ASP A 34 -2.44 0.13 0.84
N TYR A 35 -1.36 -0.14 0.09
CA TYR A 35 -0.30 -1.06 0.50
C TYR A 35 0.40 -0.58 1.78
N LEU A 36 0.73 0.71 1.87
CA LEU A 36 1.34 1.29 3.07
C LEU A 36 0.39 1.18 4.28
N ALA A 37 -0.88 1.50 4.11
CA ALA A 37 -1.88 1.36 5.17
C ALA A 37 -2.04 -0.11 5.61
N CYS A 38 -2.15 -1.04 4.65
CA CYS A 38 -2.24 -2.47 4.91
C CYS A 38 -1.00 -2.99 5.67
N SER A 39 0.20 -2.65 5.20
CA SER A 39 1.45 -3.05 5.85
C SER A 39 1.59 -2.50 7.27
N LEU A 40 1.13 -1.27 7.52
CA LEU A 40 1.09 -0.68 8.85
C LEU A 40 0.16 -1.45 9.79
N VAL A 41 -1.03 -1.82 9.33
CA VAL A 41 -1.98 -2.64 10.10
C VAL A 41 -1.41 -4.02 10.42
N VAL A 42 -0.78 -4.68 9.43
CA VAL A 42 -0.11 -5.98 9.62
C VAL A 42 1.00 -5.87 10.66
N TYR A 43 1.84 -4.83 10.56
CA TYR A 43 2.93 -4.61 11.51
C TYR A 43 2.44 -4.33 12.93
N GLN A 44 1.37 -3.53 13.07
CA GLN A 44 0.81 -3.22 14.38
C GLN A 44 0.15 -4.44 15.02
N SER A 45 -0.57 -5.24 14.22
CA SER A 45 -1.16 -6.51 14.66
C SER A 45 -0.07 -7.50 15.09
N TYR A 46 1.02 -7.59 14.33
CA TYR A 46 2.18 -8.41 14.69
C TYR A 46 2.81 -7.96 15.99
N SER A 47 3.04 -6.65 16.16
CA SER A 47 3.65 -6.10 17.38
C SER A 47 2.82 -6.46 18.62
N TYR A 48 1.50 -6.28 18.53
CA TYR A 48 0.58 -6.66 19.60
C TYR A 48 0.58 -8.17 19.88
N CYS A 49 0.53 -9.00 18.82
CA CYS A 49 0.59 -10.44 18.96
C CYS A 49 1.92 -10.90 19.58
N SER A 50 3.04 -10.31 19.14
CA SER A 50 4.39 -10.62 19.62
C SER A 50 4.52 -10.31 21.11
N GLU A 51 4.08 -9.13 21.55
CA GLU A 51 4.04 -8.76 22.98
C GLU A 51 3.20 -9.76 23.77
N ARG A 52 2.01 -10.11 23.29
CA ARG A 52 1.14 -11.09 23.95
C ARG A 52 1.78 -12.50 24.00
N SER A 53 2.42 -12.92 22.92
CA SER A 53 3.12 -14.21 22.83
C SER A 53 4.28 -14.29 23.82
N SER A 54 4.94 -13.16 24.10
CA SER A 54 6.03 -13.08 25.08
C SER A 54 5.56 -13.30 26.53
N ALA A 55 4.29 -13.01 26.81
CA ALA A 55 3.65 -13.26 28.10
C ALA A 55 3.16 -14.72 28.26
N VAL A 56 3.23 -15.56 27.22
CA VAL A 56 2.82 -16.96 27.31
C VAL A 56 3.79 -17.76 28.17
N THR A 57 3.26 -18.40 29.20
CA THR A 57 3.99 -19.31 30.08
C THR A 57 3.70 -20.77 29.71
N GLY A 58 4.66 -21.68 29.92
CA GLY A 58 4.50 -23.10 29.58
C GLY A 58 5.80 -23.74 29.08
N SER A 59 5.68 -24.87 28.40
CA SER A 59 6.82 -25.54 27.77
C SER A 59 7.42 -24.67 26.66
N THR A 60 8.66 -25.00 26.29
CA THR A 60 9.35 -24.36 25.15
C THR A 60 8.55 -24.44 23.86
N GLU A 61 7.88 -25.58 23.63
CA GLU A 61 7.01 -25.82 22.48
C GLU A 61 5.79 -24.89 22.49
N THR A 62 5.15 -24.68 23.64
CA THR A 62 4.01 -23.76 23.75
C THR A 62 4.41 -22.31 23.45
N LYS A 63 5.56 -21.87 24.00
CA LYS A 63 6.09 -20.52 23.73
C LYS A 63 6.47 -20.33 22.26
N ALA A 64 7.12 -21.34 21.67
CA ALA A 64 7.50 -21.32 20.26
C ALA A 64 6.25 -21.28 19.37
N SER A 65 5.25 -22.12 19.63
CA SER A 65 4.00 -22.16 18.87
C SER A 65 3.27 -20.81 18.89
N ALA A 66 3.16 -20.16 20.05
CA ALA A 66 2.55 -18.84 20.17
C ALA A 66 3.28 -17.77 19.34
N LYS A 67 4.62 -17.78 19.34
CA LYS A 67 5.41 -16.88 18.50
C LYS A 67 5.25 -17.18 17.00
N PHE A 68 5.28 -18.46 16.62
CA PHE A 68 5.11 -18.91 15.24
C PHE A 68 3.78 -18.47 14.64
N GLN A 69 2.71 -18.45 15.43
CA GLN A 69 1.41 -17.93 14.99
C GLN A 69 1.53 -16.45 14.57
N CYS A 70 2.12 -15.60 15.41
CA CYS A 70 2.31 -14.19 15.09
C CYS A 70 3.17 -13.99 13.82
N ASP A 71 4.26 -14.74 13.71
CA ASP A 71 5.14 -14.67 12.54
C ASP A 71 4.43 -15.13 11.26
N ALA A 72 3.57 -16.15 11.34
CA ALA A 72 2.78 -16.65 10.22
C ALA A 72 1.70 -15.63 9.78
N GLU A 73 0.97 -15.05 10.73
CA GLU A 73 -0.04 -14.02 10.44
C GLU A 73 0.60 -12.80 9.77
N ARG A 74 1.76 -12.36 10.25
CA ARG A 74 2.53 -11.28 9.62
C ARG A 74 2.88 -11.61 8.17
N LEU A 75 3.40 -12.81 7.93
CA LEU A 75 3.82 -13.24 6.60
C LEU A 75 2.63 -13.28 5.63
N ILE A 76 1.52 -13.90 6.04
CA ILE A 76 0.30 -13.98 5.24
C ILE A 76 -0.26 -12.58 4.95
N GLY A 77 -0.29 -11.71 5.97
CA GLY A 77 -0.73 -10.33 5.83
C GLY A 77 0.11 -9.55 4.83
N SER A 78 1.44 -9.65 4.88
CA SER A 78 2.34 -9.00 3.93
C SER A 78 2.09 -9.46 2.49
N TYR A 79 1.94 -10.77 2.27
CA TYR A 79 1.60 -11.30 0.94
C TYR A 79 0.25 -10.79 0.43
N LEU A 80 -0.75 -10.70 1.31
CA LEU A 80 -2.06 -10.16 0.95
C LEU A 80 -1.95 -8.69 0.52
N CYS A 81 -1.24 -7.86 1.28
CA CYS A 81 -1.04 -6.45 0.91
C CYS A 81 -0.35 -6.32 -0.46
N GLU A 82 0.69 -7.12 -0.72
CA GLU A 82 1.38 -7.13 -2.01
C GLU A 82 0.48 -7.59 -3.16
N ASP A 83 -0.31 -8.64 -2.96
CA ASP A 83 -1.20 -9.19 -3.97
C ASP A 83 -2.31 -8.19 -4.36
N ILE A 84 -2.87 -7.47 -3.37
CA ILE A 84 -3.81 -6.37 -3.62
C ILE A 84 -3.16 -5.30 -4.50
N LYS A 85 -1.95 -4.84 -4.15
CA LYS A 85 -1.23 -3.84 -4.94
C LYS A 85 -0.95 -4.31 -6.37
N LYS A 86 -0.45 -5.54 -6.54
CA LYS A 86 -0.15 -6.13 -7.87
C LYS A 86 -1.41 -6.21 -8.73
N LYS A 87 -2.53 -6.66 -8.16
CA LYS A 87 -3.82 -6.72 -8.86
C LYS A 87 -4.30 -5.34 -9.30
N THR A 88 -4.12 -4.32 -8.47
CA THR A 88 -4.56 -2.94 -8.80
C THR A 88 -3.65 -2.25 -9.80
N CYS A 89 -2.33 -2.44 -9.71
CA CYS A 89 -1.35 -1.85 -10.62
C CYS A 89 -1.20 -2.61 -11.97
N GLY A 90 -1.79 -3.79 -12.10
CA GLY A 90 -1.71 -4.60 -13.32
C GLY A 90 -0.35 -5.25 -13.57
N THR A 91 0.54 -5.24 -12.58
CA THR A 91 1.81 -5.96 -12.60
C THR A 91 1.54 -7.44 -12.32
N LYS A 92 1.32 -8.22 -13.39
CA LYS A 92 1.28 -9.68 -13.33
C LYS A 92 2.62 -10.25 -12.94
#